data_AF-A0A2H0Z3J1-F1
#
_entry.id   AF-A0A2H0Z3J1-F1
#
_cell.length_a   1.000
_cell.length_b   1.000
_cell.length_c   1.000
_cell.angle_alpha   90.00
_cell.angle_beta   90.00
_cell.angle_gamma   90.00
#
_symmetry.space_group_name_H-M   'P 1'
#
loop_
_entity.id
_entity.type
_entity.pdbx_description
1 polymer ?
#
loop_
_entity_poly.entity_id
_entity_poly.type
_entity_poly.pdbx_seq_one_letter_code
_entity_poly.pdbx_strand_id
1 'polypeptide(L)'
;NNNWIPSNEEKITSKTQLSPRIGLAHPISDRAVLHFSYGHFFQNPDYNSLYYNQAKDLSTSMPLVGNPGVKAQKTVAYETGLKYKLNDDWALDVSAWYKDITDLLSTLQISYLSRDYVVF
;
A
#
# COMPACT_ATOMS: atom_id res chain seq x y z
N ASN A 1 -1.47 8.50 -41.46
CA ASN A 1 -2.04 9.23 -40.30
C ASN A 1 -2.63 8.24 -39.32
N ASN A 2 -1.83 7.72 -38.38
CA ASN A 2 -2.36 6.92 -37.28
C ASN A 2 -2.82 7.88 -36.19
N ASN A 3 -4.10 8.26 -36.23
CA ASN A 3 -4.74 8.98 -35.14
C ASN A 3 -5.00 7.99 -34.01
N TRP A 4 -4.01 7.86 -33.12
CA TRP A 4 -4.23 7.36 -31.78
C TRP A 4 -5.17 8.34 -31.08
N ILE A 5 -6.40 7.94 -30.82
CA ILE A 5 -7.32 8.72 -30.00
C ILE A 5 -7.05 8.27 -28.56
N PRO A 6 -6.31 9.04 -27.73
CA PRO A 6 -6.21 8.73 -26.32
C PRO A 6 -7.62 8.65 -25.74
N SER A 7 -7.88 7.64 -24.90
CA SER A 7 -9.09 7.61 -24.09
C SER A 7 -9.25 8.97 -23.40
N ASN A 8 -10.49 9.48 -23.37
CA ASN A 8 -10.80 10.72 -22.68
C ASN A 8 -10.19 10.71 -21.28
N GLU A 9 -9.57 11.82 -20.90
CA GLU A 9 -9.01 11.97 -19.56
C GLU A 9 -10.14 11.97 -18.54
N GLU A 10 -10.11 10.99 -17.63
CA GLU A 10 -11.04 10.97 -16.51
C GLU A 10 -10.49 11.82 -15.37
N LYS A 11 -11.28 12.81 -14.95
CA LYS A 11 -10.95 13.64 -13.80
C LYS A 11 -10.99 12.78 -12.54
N ILE A 12 -9.86 12.65 -11.87
CA ILE A 12 -9.77 11.92 -10.60
C ILE A 12 -10.08 12.86 -9.44
N THR A 13 -10.92 12.39 -8.52
CA THR A 13 -11.26 13.12 -7.30
C THR A 13 -10.19 12.94 -6.22
N SER A 14 -10.04 13.93 -5.35
CA SER A 14 -9.14 13.84 -4.20
C SER A 14 -9.51 12.65 -3.31
N LYS A 15 -8.50 11.88 -2.87
CA LYS A 15 -8.67 10.70 -2.03
C LYS A 15 -8.36 11.07 -0.58
N THR A 16 -9.30 10.78 0.32
CA THR A 16 -9.13 10.99 1.76
C THR A 16 -9.24 9.64 2.47
N GLN A 17 -8.39 9.41 3.47
CA GLN A 17 -8.40 8.16 4.24
C GLN A 17 -8.31 8.45 5.74
N LEU A 18 -9.21 7.83 6.51
CA LEU A 18 -9.17 7.85 7.97
C LEU A 18 -8.34 6.66 8.49
N SER A 19 -7.46 6.93 9.45
CA SER A 19 -6.51 5.95 10.00
C SER A 19 -6.62 5.88 11.51
N PRO A 20 -7.68 5.24 12.06
CA PRO A 20 -7.84 5.10 13.49
C PRO A 20 -6.70 4.26 14.08
N ARG A 21 -6.28 4.62 15.30
CA ARG A 21 -5.29 3.88 16.08
C ARG A 21 -5.79 3.80 17.51
N ILE A 22 -5.93 2.60 18.00
CA ILE A 22 -6.43 2.30 19.34
C ILE A 22 -5.39 1.42 20.01
N GLY A 23 -4.93 1.85 21.18
CA GLY A 23 -4.04 1.07 22.03
C GLY A 23 -4.65 0.97 23.41
N LEU A 24 -4.60 -0.21 24.00
CA LEU A 24 -4.99 -0.49 25.37
C LEU A 24 -3.81 -1.14 26.09
N ALA A 25 -3.44 -0.60 27.24
CA ALA A 25 -2.46 -1.23 28.11
C ALA A 25 -3.05 -1.31 29.51
N HIS A 26 -2.99 -2.50 30.11
CA HIS A 26 -3.56 -2.76 31.42
C HIS A 26 -2.59 -3.56 32.30
N PRO A 27 -2.28 -3.08 33.52
CA PRO A 27 -1.53 -3.86 34.49
C PRO A 27 -2.45 -4.96 35.04
N ILE A 28 -2.17 -6.22 34.71
CA ILE A 28 -2.94 -7.35 35.27
C ILE A 28 -2.48 -7.71 36.69
N SER A 29 -1.27 -7.28 37.08
CA SER A 29 -0.66 -7.47 38.39
C SER A 29 0.47 -6.44 38.59
N ASP A 30 0.98 -6.29 39.82
CA ASP A 30 2.15 -5.48 40.17
C ASP A 30 3.42 -5.86 39.38
N ARG A 31 3.44 -7.07 38.80
CA ARG A 31 4.55 -7.61 38.01
C ARG A 31 4.25 -7.79 36.54
N ALA A 32 3.02 -7.55 36.08
CA ALA A 32 2.63 -7.93 34.73
C ALA A 32 1.72 -6.91 34.04
N VAL A 33 2.07 -6.54 32.80
CA VAL A 33 1.34 -5.56 31.99
C VAL A 33 1.02 -6.18 30.64
N LEU A 34 -0.27 -6.21 30.29
CA LEU A 34 -0.73 -6.54 28.96
C LEU A 34 -0.84 -5.27 28.13
N HIS A 35 -0.43 -5.33 26.87
CA HIS A 35 -0.68 -4.30 25.89
C HIS A 35 -1.27 -4.89 24.62
N PHE A 36 -2.29 -4.23 24.10
CA PHE A 36 -2.94 -4.54 22.85
C PHE A 36 -2.98 -3.28 22.00
N SER A 37 -2.63 -3.39 20.72
CA SER A 37 -2.77 -2.29 19.78
C SER A 37 -3.43 -2.73 18.48
N TYR A 38 -4.26 -1.86 17.94
CA TYR A 38 -4.93 -2.02 16.67
C TYR A 38 -4.88 -0.69 15.92
N GLY A 39 -4.36 -0.70 14.69
CA GLY A 39 -4.19 0.53 13.93
C GLY A 39 -4.36 0.34 12.44
N HIS A 40 -4.92 1.35 11.79
CA HIS A 40 -4.90 1.50 10.34
C HIS A 40 -3.77 2.44 9.96
N PHE A 41 -3.02 2.05 8.95
CA PHE A 41 -1.92 2.79 8.36
C PHE A 41 -2.11 2.84 6.86
N PHE A 42 -1.55 3.86 6.22
CA PHE A 42 -1.47 3.92 4.78
C PHE A 42 -0.15 4.50 4.33
N GLN A 43 0.22 4.14 3.11
CA GLN A 43 1.37 4.68 2.42
C GLN A 43 0.91 5.25 1.09
N ASN A 44 1.29 6.51 0.83
CA ASN A 44 1.00 7.13 -0.44
C ASN A 44 1.77 6.44 -1.57
N PRO A 45 1.17 6.28 -2.76
CA PRO A 45 1.88 5.78 -3.92
C PRO A 45 3.04 6.72 -4.28
N ASP A 46 4.12 6.15 -4.81
CA ASP A 46 5.25 6.95 -5.27
C ASP A 46 4.83 7.89 -6.41
N TYR A 47 5.43 9.08 -6.47
CA TYR A 47 5.13 10.10 -7.48
C TYR A 47 5.32 9.56 -8.89
N ASN A 48 6.35 8.73 -9.07
CA ASN A 48 6.63 8.06 -10.33
C ASN A 48 5.45 7.17 -10.77
N SER A 49 4.85 6.44 -9.83
CA SER A 49 3.72 5.54 -10.14
C SER A 49 2.46 6.29 -10.60
N LEU A 50 2.33 7.57 -10.25
CA LEU A 50 1.21 8.42 -10.64
C LEU A 50 1.47 9.15 -11.96
N TYR A 51 2.69 9.68 -12.16
CA TYR A 51 2.99 10.63 -13.23
C TYR A 51 4.07 10.18 -14.22
N TYR A 52 4.54 8.94 -14.14
CA TYR A 52 5.51 8.45 -15.12
C TYR A 52 4.91 8.50 -16.53
N ASN A 53 5.70 9.03 -17.47
CA ASN A 53 5.33 9.09 -18.89
C ASN A 53 3.94 9.74 -19.13
N GLN A 54 3.73 10.96 -18.62
CA GLN A 54 2.50 11.73 -18.86
C GLN A 54 2.19 11.93 -20.35
N ALA A 55 3.24 12.02 -21.19
CA ALA A 55 3.11 12.11 -22.64
C ALA A 55 2.56 10.83 -23.30
N LYS A 56 2.39 9.74 -22.52
CA LYS A 56 1.93 8.42 -22.97
C LYS A 56 2.73 7.93 -24.19
N ASP A 57 4.05 8.14 -24.17
CA ASP A 57 4.93 7.70 -25.24
C ASP A 57 5.08 6.18 -25.19
N LEU A 58 4.48 5.51 -26.18
CA LEU A 58 4.49 4.05 -26.32
C LEU A 58 5.54 3.57 -27.33
N SER A 59 6.45 4.44 -27.80
CA SER A 59 7.44 4.11 -28.83
C SER A 59 8.56 3.18 -28.35
N THR A 60 8.64 2.90 -27.05
CA THR A 60 9.67 2.04 -26.44
C THR A 60 9.22 0.58 -26.35
N SER A 61 10.18 -0.35 -26.18
CA SER A 61 9.91 -1.79 -26.07
C SER A 61 9.07 -2.20 -24.85
N MET A 62 9.01 -1.35 -23.81
CA MET A 62 8.25 -1.61 -22.59
C MET A 62 7.80 -0.27 -21.98
N PRO A 63 6.82 0.39 -22.61
CA PRO A 63 6.39 1.70 -22.16
C PRO A 63 5.60 1.55 -20.86
N LEU A 64 6.17 2.02 -19.76
CA LEU A 64 5.42 2.21 -18.52
C LEU A 64 4.62 3.51 -18.62
N VAL A 65 3.40 3.50 -18.09
CA VAL A 65 2.57 4.71 -17.95
C VAL A 65 2.07 4.74 -16.50
N GLY A 66 2.27 5.87 -15.83
CA GLY A 66 1.77 6.11 -14.49
C GLY A 66 0.25 6.13 -14.46
N ASN A 67 -0.33 5.72 -13.33
CA ASN A 67 -1.77 5.71 -13.13
C ASN A 67 -2.14 6.60 -11.94
N PRO A 68 -2.63 7.84 -12.18
CA PRO A 68 -3.10 8.73 -11.11
C PRO A 68 -4.27 8.14 -10.29
N GLY A 69 -4.93 7.11 -10.79
CA GLY A 69 -6.02 6.38 -10.13
C GLY A 69 -5.57 5.34 -9.11
N VAL A 70 -4.27 5.12 -8.92
CA VAL A 70 -3.72 4.18 -7.92
C VAL A 70 -4.17 4.57 -6.52
N LYS A 71 -4.66 3.60 -5.74
CA LYS A 71 -5.06 3.79 -4.34
C LYS A 71 -3.83 3.78 -3.44
N ALA A 72 -3.90 4.49 -2.32
CA ALA A 72 -2.88 4.38 -1.29
C ALA A 72 -2.88 2.95 -0.72
N GLN A 73 -1.68 2.41 -0.50
CA GLN A 73 -1.53 1.11 0.13
C GLN A 73 -2.05 1.22 1.56
N LYS A 74 -2.89 0.28 1.98
CA LYS A 74 -3.46 0.24 3.34
C LYS A 74 -2.87 -0.93 4.11
N THR A 75 -2.51 -0.68 5.36
CA THR A 75 -2.01 -1.70 6.28
C THR A 75 -2.86 -1.68 7.54
N VAL A 76 -3.44 -2.83 7.88
CA VAL A 76 -4.14 -3.03 9.15
C VAL A 76 -3.22 -3.86 10.04
N ALA A 77 -2.83 -3.30 11.19
CA ALA A 77 -1.92 -3.94 12.11
C ALA A 77 -2.58 -4.22 13.45
N TYR A 78 -2.31 -5.40 13.99
CA TYR A 78 -2.70 -5.87 15.30
C TYR A 78 -1.45 -6.27 16.07
N GLU A 79 -1.35 -5.88 17.32
CA GLU A 79 -0.27 -6.26 18.23
C GLU A 79 -0.86 -6.63 19.58
N THR A 80 -0.35 -7.70 20.17
CA THR A 80 -0.66 -8.08 21.54
C THR A 80 0.62 -8.51 22.22
N GLY A 81 0.85 -8.04 23.44
CA GLY A 81 2.05 -8.38 24.18
C GLY A 81 1.84 -8.38 25.68
N LEU A 82 2.76 -9.10 26.34
CA LEU A 82 2.82 -9.28 27.77
C LEU A 82 4.22 -8.95 28.25
N LYS A 83 4.29 -7.99 29.17
CA LYS A 83 5.50 -7.67 29.91
C LYS A 83 5.38 -8.26 31.30
N TYR A 84 6.38 -9.01 31.70
CA TYR A 84 6.43 -9.68 33.00
C TYR A 84 7.75 -9.38 33.70
N LYS A 85 7.68 -8.81 34.91
CA LYS A 85 8.82 -8.63 35.81
C LYS A 85 9.07 -9.94 36.54
N LEU A 86 10.19 -10.59 36.22
CA LEU A 86 10.60 -11.86 36.83
C LEU A 86 11.11 -11.60 38.25
N ASN A 87 12.09 -10.71 38.38
CA ASN A 87 12.73 -10.28 39.64
C ASN A 87 13.04 -8.78 39.58
N ASP A 88 13.70 -8.23 40.60
CA ASP A 88 14.07 -6.79 40.60
C ASP A 88 15.08 -6.43 39.51
N ASP A 89 15.87 -7.39 39.05
CA ASP A 89 16.89 -7.18 38.02
C ASP A 89 16.49 -7.68 36.62
N TRP A 90 15.38 -8.43 36.49
CA TRP A 90 15.03 -9.13 35.26
C TRP A 90 13.56 -8.93 34.86
N ALA A 91 13.35 -8.60 33.59
CA ALA A 91 12.03 -8.51 32.97
C ALA A 91 12.03 -9.24 31.61
N LEU A 92 10.85 -9.74 31.25
CA LEU A 92 10.59 -10.45 30.01
C LEU A 92 9.45 -9.76 29.28
N ASP A 93 9.61 -9.57 27.98
CA ASP A 93 8.63 -8.95 27.09
C ASP A 93 8.41 -9.89 25.92
N VAL A 94 7.16 -10.32 25.73
CA VAL A 94 6.75 -11.17 24.62
C VAL A 94 5.63 -10.47 23.89
N SER A 95 5.84 -10.25 22.59
CA SER A 95 4.88 -9.57 21.72
C SER A 95 4.63 -10.39 20.46
N ALA A 96 3.36 -10.56 20.13
CA ALA A 96 2.88 -11.13 18.88
C ALA A 96 2.26 -10.03 18.03
N TRP A 97 2.55 -10.06 16.73
CA TRP A 97 2.08 -9.07 15.78
C TRP A 97 1.51 -9.73 14.53
N TYR A 98 0.47 -9.13 13.97
CA TYR A 98 -0.14 -9.54 12.71
C TYR A 98 -0.42 -8.29 11.85
N LYS A 99 -0.10 -8.37 10.57
CA LYS A 99 -0.29 -7.27 9.61
C LYS A 99 -0.94 -7.79 8.36
N ASP A 100 -1.99 -7.11 7.93
CA ASP A 100 -2.64 -7.33 6.64
C ASP A 100 -2.43 -6.10 5.77
N ILE A 101 -1.99 -6.31 4.52
CA ILE A 101 -1.60 -5.25 3.58
C ILE A 101 -2.44 -5.39 2.31
N THR A 102 -3.19 -4.36 1.99
CA THR A 102 -4.03 -4.28 0.78
C THR A 102 -3.59 -3.14 -0.13
N ASP A 103 -3.98 -3.21 -1.40
CA ASP A 103 -3.63 -2.23 -2.43
C ASP A 103 -2.11 -2.04 -2.58
N LEU A 104 -1.35 -3.15 -2.48
CA LEU A 104 0.08 -3.15 -2.73
C LEU A 104 0.33 -2.79 -4.20
N LEU A 105 1.12 -1.74 -4.42
CA LEU A 105 1.45 -1.25 -5.75
C LEU A 105 2.09 -2.38 -6.57
N SER A 106 1.55 -2.64 -7.75
CA SER A 106 2.08 -3.61 -8.70
C SER A 106 1.97 -3.08 -10.12
N THR A 107 2.81 -3.58 -11.01
CA THR A 107 2.80 -3.24 -12.43
C THR A 107 2.01 -4.29 -13.19
N LEU A 108 0.98 -3.86 -13.92
CA LEU A 108 0.24 -4.73 -14.84
C LEU A 108 0.77 -4.54 -16.26
N GLN A 109 1.23 -5.63 -16.88
CA GLN A 109 1.60 -5.62 -18.30
C GLN A 109 0.37 -5.93 -19.14
N ILE A 110 -0.02 -4.98 -20.00
CA ILE A 110 -1.10 -5.17 -20.98
C ILE A 110 -0.45 -5.36 -22.35
N SER A 111 -0.65 -6.51 -22.98
CA SER A 111 -0.20 -6.76 -24.36
C SER A 111 -1.28 -6.35 -25.36
N TYR A 112 -0.98 -5.34 -26.18
CA TYR A 112 -1.78 -4.97 -27.34
C TYR A 112 -1.22 -5.69 -28.58
N LEU A 113 -1.70 -6.90 -28.86
CA LEU A 113 -1.39 -7.61 -30.11
C LEU A 113 -2.26 -7.05 -31.24
N SER A 114 -1.85 -5.92 -31.82
CA SER A 114 -2.39 -5.44 -33.10
C SER A 114 -1.23 -5.01 -33.98
N ARG A 115 -0.52 -5.99 -34.53
CA ARG A 115 0.47 -5.74 -35.58
C ARG A 115 -0.21 -6.04 -36.91
N ASP A 116 -0.52 -4.99 -37.68
CA ASP A 116 -1.01 -5.14 -39.04
C ASP A 116 0.06 -5.84 -39.88
N TYR A 117 -0.33 -6.91 -40.57
CA TYR A 117 0.53 -7.65 -41.48
C TYR A 117 0.06 -7.38 -42.92
N VAL A 118 1.01 -7.03 -43.79
CA VAL A 118 0.77 -6.94 -45.22
C VAL A 118 1.04 -8.32 -45.80
N VAL A 119 0.00 -8.95 -46.37
CA VAL A 119 0.13 -10.17 -47.17
C VAL A 119 0.36 -9.74 -48.62
N PHE A 120 1.34 -10.36 -49.28
CA PHE A 120 1.57 -10.21 -50.72
C PHE A 120 0.44 -10.85 -51.54
#